data_AF-A0A521SVH7-F1
#
_entry.id   AF-A0A521SVH7-F1
#
_cell.length_a   1.000
_cell.length_b   1.000
_cell.length_c   1.000
_cell.angle_alpha   90.00
_cell.angle_beta   90.00
_cell.angle_gamma   90.00
#
_symmetry.space_group_name_H-M   'P 1'
#
loop_
_entity.id
_entity.type
_entity.pdbx_description
1 polymer ?
#
loop_
_entity_poly.entity_id
_entity_poly.type
_entity_poly.pdbx_seq_one_letter_code
_entity_poly.pdbx_strand_id
1 'polypeptide(L)'
;MKGQSKQRLFAVIDSFRDKLNAVGNIPSEQVEQVEEILGVRFPEDYRAFLIQYGAISVGEITIYGLSYPADREPSIVWMLKGLWEISPEIPKNLIPIRDMSELGAVVCLQCPSASSDNTNSPIVLWKLFPESDEKQAVIISQDFSTYISEILMSVKHQMNAFSVMEKHVQDFERDYLSVGKLPRNYVWRPYRFCSQDVVLGLTVVRHSVDNNCLEVDVCLTSDVQEFEEGVGAKITVSFLLSEAYKCGGSLEIRFSENVEGGRVPIALSELAEKYGVALQYAGEGRIAPSEARLLYLAISEFSELLQDRILDLYQEERLSVERPCYTLYHGLWSSSQIEQVVLGSSQPESILGGDSQPEQRHLYINDLKHASAAVMGGVLDRKLAKRERNTGSEALDLEDDVRPLEIHFNPEYYAKMYSCAENIPIPWVIGQSTEIVEPGSDVIVLVRVHDVEDLTQYLEQDILVAAKIAKIPDETSSKPYVYILVPRDFEELPQKHRNKLVSAAEKNKIGILVCPETVVSLETDGARRLSSSRIMRE
;
A
#
# COMPACT_ATOMS: atom_id res chain seq x y z
N MET A 1 -25.36 20.96 -23.17
CA MET A 1 -24.52 20.51 -22.04
C MET A 1 -23.87 21.67 -21.27
N LYS A 2 -23.27 22.70 -21.91
CA LYS A 2 -22.60 23.83 -21.22
C LYS A 2 -23.43 24.55 -20.12
N GLY A 3 -24.73 24.76 -20.34
CA GLY A 3 -25.59 25.42 -19.35
C GLY A 3 -25.84 24.63 -18.05
N GLN A 4 -25.78 23.30 -18.10
CA GLN A 4 -25.96 22.45 -16.91
C GLN A 4 -24.71 22.48 -16.01
N SER A 5 -23.52 22.58 -16.59
CA SER A 5 -22.27 22.63 -15.80
C SER A 5 -22.20 23.87 -14.91
N LYS A 6 -22.59 25.03 -15.46
CA LYS A 6 -22.65 26.30 -14.73
C LYS A 6 -23.64 26.26 -13.56
N GLN A 7 -24.83 25.68 -13.78
CA GLN A 7 -25.84 25.56 -12.72
C GLN A 7 -25.36 24.63 -11.59
N ARG A 8 -24.69 23.54 -11.94
CA ARG A 8 -24.10 22.61 -10.97
C ARG A 8 -23.02 23.29 -10.13
N LEU A 9 -22.12 24.04 -10.76
CA LEU A 9 -21.06 24.78 -10.07
C LEU A 9 -21.63 25.70 -8.97
N PHE A 10 -22.62 26.52 -9.32
CA PHE A 10 -23.20 27.47 -8.37
C PHE A 10 -24.00 26.77 -7.27
N ALA A 11 -24.71 25.68 -7.58
CA ALA A 11 -25.37 24.88 -6.56
C ALA A 11 -24.38 24.27 -5.56
N VAL A 12 -23.20 23.85 -6.03
CA VAL A 12 -22.13 23.32 -5.15
C VAL A 12 -21.57 24.43 -4.27
N ILE A 13 -21.16 25.58 -4.85
CA ILE A 13 -20.63 26.72 -4.09
C ILE A 13 -21.65 27.23 -3.06
N ASP A 14 -22.92 27.39 -3.46
CA ASP A 14 -23.97 27.87 -2.58
C ASP A 14 -24.29 26.87 -1.46
N SER A 15 -23.98 25.59 -1.62
CA SER A 15 -24.11 24.60 -0.53
C SER A 15 -23.12 24.84 0.62
N PHE A 16 -22.12 25.70 0.42
CA PHE A 16 -21.18 26.15 1.44
C PHE A 16 -21.50 27.53 2.02
N ARG A 17 -22.67 28.11 1.76
CA ARG A 17 -23.01 29.51 2.11
C ARG A 17 -22.59 29.94 3.53
N ASP A 18 -22.76 29.08 4.54
CA ASP A 18 -22.43 29.41 5.94
C ASP A 18 -20.92 29.41 6.25
N LYS A 19 -20.10 28.86 5.35
CA LYS A 19 -18.65 28.69 5.49
C LYS A 19 -17.86 29.33 4.34
N LEU A 20 -18.57 29.95 3.40
CA LEU A 20 -18.02 30.55 2.20
C LEU A 20 -17.62 31.99 2.49
N ASN A 21 -16.33 32.28 2.40
CA ASN A 21 -15.83 33.65 2.35
C ASN A 21 -15.71 34.05 0.88
N ALA A 22 -16.65 34.83 0.37
CA ALA A 22 -16.64 35.33 -1.00
C ALA A 22 -16.44 36.86 -1.03
N VAL A 23 -15.69 37.35 -2.02
CA VAL A 23 -15.55 38.80 -2.26
C VAL A 23 -16.85 39.37 -2.85
N GLY A 24 -17.40 38.67 -3.85
CA GLY A 24 -18.69 38.91 -4.47
C GLY A 24 -18.76 40.11 -5.44
N ASN A 25 -19.74 40.04 -6.35
CA ASN A 25 -20.26 41.15 -7.16
C ASN A 25 -19.21 41.94 -7.96
N ILE A 26 -18.33 41.24 -8.68
CA ILE A 26 -17.35 41.89 -9.54
C ILE A 26 -18.03 42.37 -10.82
N PRO A 27 -17.97 43.68 -11.16
CA PRO A 27 -18.53 44.18 -12.42
C PRO A 27 -17.89 43.51 -13.63
N SER A 28 -18.69 43.20 -14.65
CA SER A 28 -18.19 42.60 -15.89
C SER A 28 -17.10 43.44 -16.57
N GLU A 29 -17.19 44.77 -16.46
CA GLU A 29 -16.19 45.71 -16.97
C GLU A 29 -14.81 45.50 -16.32
N GLN A 30 -14.76 45.16 -15.02
CA GLN A 30 -13.49 44.87 -14.34
C GLN A 30 -12.90 43.55 -14.81
N VAL A 31 -13.74 42.55 -15.10
CA VAL A 31 -13.28 41.28 -15.68
C VAL A 31 -12.65 41.53 -17.05
N GLU A 32 -13.32 42.31 -17.91
CA GLU A 32 -12.83 42.67 -19.24
C GLU A 32 -11.51 43.44 -19.21
N GLN A 33 -11.37 44.39 -18.27
CA GLN A 33 -10.12 45.13 -18.08
C GLN A 33 -8.96 44.19 -17.71
N VAL A 34 -9.22 43.19 -16.86
CA VAL A 34 -8.18 42.23 -16.48
C VAL A 34 -7.85 41.28 -17.63
N GLU A 35 -8.84 40.82 -18.40
CA GLU A 35 -8.62 40.06 -19.64
C GLU A 35 -7.72 40.82 -20.62
N GLU A 36 -7.99 42.12 -20.81
CA GLU A 36 -7.19 43.01 -21.67
C GLU A 36 -5.76 43.17 -21.16
N ILE A 37 -5.57 43.43 -19.85
CA ILE A 37 -4.26 43.60 -19.23
C ILE A 37 -3.42 42.32 -19.35
N LEU A 38 -4.05 41.16 -19.15
CA LEU A 38 -3.38 39.86 -19.21
C LEU A 38 -3.21 39.34 -20.65
N GLY A 39 -3.92 39.90 -21.63
CA GLY A 39 -3.87 39.47 -23.03
C GLY A 39 -4.51 38.09 -23.26
N VAL A 40 -5.44 37.69 -22.40
CA VAL A 40 -6.11 36.38 -22.43
C VAL A 40 -7.63 36.56 -22.45
N ARG A 41 -8.34 35.48 -22.77
CA ARG A 41 -9.80 35.42 -22.60
C ARG A 41 -10.16 34.35 -21.58
N PHE A 42 -10.86 34.73 -20.53
CA PHE A 42 -11.38 33.79 -19.54
C PHE A 42 -12.51 32.95 -20.13
N PRO A 43 -12.60 31.66 -19.79
CA PRO A 43 -13.74 30.83 -20.17
C PRO A 43 -15.01 31.31 -19.45
N GLU A 44 -16.16 31.02 -20.07
CA GLU A 44 -17.46 31.54 -19.64
C GLU A 44 -17.85 31.15 -18.19
N ASP A 45 -17.43 29.97 -17.75
CA ASP A 45 -17.66 29.46 -16.39
C ASP A 45 -16.81 30.20 -15.36
N TYR A 46 -15.53 30.43 -15.63
CA TYR A 46 -14.65 31.23 -14.77
C TYR A 46 -15.10 32.69 -14.72
N ARG A 47 -15.45 33.30 -15.87
CA ARG A 47 -16.00 34.66 -15.91
C ARG A 47 -17.28 34.79 -15.08
N ALA A 48 -18.16 33.79 -15.15
CA ALA A 48 -19.37 33.79 -14.33
C ALA A 48 -19.06 33.63 -12.84
N PHE A 49 -18.09 32.79 -12.48
CA PHE A 49 -17.58 32.68 -11.11
C PHE A 49 -17.02 34.01 -10.59
N LEU A 50 -16.18 34.69 -11.37
CA LEU A 50 -15.60 35.99 -11.01
C LEU A 50 -16.70 37.03 -10.77
N ILE A 51 -17.70 37.12 -11.65
CA ILE A 51 -18.78 38.11 -11.50
C ILE A 51 -19.59 37.84 -10.22
N GLN A 52 -19.93 36.59 -9.95
CA GLN A 52 -20.83 36.24 -8.85
C GLN A 52 -20.10 36.22 -7.50
N TYR A 53 -18.93 35.59 -7.44
CA TYR A 53 -18.22 35.32 -6.18
C TYR A 53 -16.90 36.08 -6.05
N GLY A 54 -16.33 36.60 -7.14
CA GLY A 54 -15.04 37.27 -7.16
C GLY A 54 -13.90 36.29 -6.95
N ALA A 55 -13.63 35.97 -5.69
CA ALA A 55 -12.74 34.93 -5.22
C ALA A 55 -13.39 34.27 -4.00
N ILE A 56 -13.08 33.00 -3.73
CA ILE A 56 -13.68 32.27 -2.62
C ILE A 56 -12.64 31.58 -1.76
N SER A 57 -12.93 31.48 -0.46
CA SER A 57 -12.23 30.58 0.46
C SER A 57 -13.25 29.72 1.21
N VAL A 58 -13.03 28.40 1.23
CA VAL A 58 -13.84 27.39 1.93
C VAL A 58 -12.90 26.48 2.70
N GLY A 59 -12.84 26.63 4.02
CA GLY A 59 -11.83 25.94 4.83
C GLY A 59 -10.42 26.37 4.43
N GLU A 60 -9.57 25.40 4.11
CA GLU A 60 -8.18 25.62 3.65
C GLU A 60 -8.09 25.84 2.14
N ILE A 61 -9.20 25.70 1.41
CA ILE A 61 -9.20 25.85 -0.04
C ILE A 61 -9.50 27.30 -0.40
N THR A 62 -8.54 27.96 -1.03
CA THR A 62 -8.70 29.28 -1.63
C THR A 62 -8.68 29.16 -3.15
N ILE A 63 -9.72 29.70 -3.78
CA ILE A 63 -9.82 29.82 -5.24
C ILE A 63 -9.63 31.28 -5.60
N TYR A 64 -8.52 31.56 -6.28
CA TYR A 64 -8.15 32.91 -6.68
C TYR A 64 -9.09 33.45 -7.75
N GLY A 65 -9.37 34.73 -7.61
CA GLY A 65 -10.15 35.48 -8.58
C GLY A 65 -9.90 36.96 -8.45
N LEU A 66 -10.93 37.77 -8.68
CA LEU A 66 -10.82 39.22 -8.56
C LEU A 66 -11.20 39.64 -7.15
N SER A 67 -10.26 40.25 -6.44
CA SER A 67 -10.46 40.78 -5.09
C SER A 67 -9.97 42.22 -4.96
N TYR A 68 -10.50 42.94 -3.97
CA TYR A 68 -10.02 44.26 -3.60
C TYR A 68 -9.54 44.25 -2.14
N PRO A 69 -8.29 44.66 -1.85
CA PRO A 69 -7.32 45.22 -2.79
C PRO A 69 -6.64 44.15 -3.68
N ALA A 70 -6.30 44.52 -4.91
CA ALA A 70 -5.80 43.58 -5.93
C ALA A 70 -4.36 43.07 -5.66
N ASP A 71 -3.67 43.65 -4.70
CA ASP A 71 -2.30 43.33 -4.27
C ASP A 71 -2.25 42.42 -3.04
N ARG A 72 -3.35 41.75 -2.71
CA ARG A 72 -3.44 40.79 -1.60
C ARG A 72 -4.16 39.51 -2.00
N GLU A 73 -3.89 38.43 -1.28
CA GLU A 73 -4.69 37.21 -1.33
C GLU A 73 -6.17 37.53 -1.00
N PRO A 74 -7.15 36.96 -1.73
CA PRO A 74 -7.07 35.96 -2.81
C PRO A 74 -7.17 36.52 -4.26
N SER A 75 -6.43 37.59 -4.57
CA SER A 75 -6.38 38.17 -5.93
C SER A 75 -5.48 37.38 -6.89
N ILE A 76 -5.96 37.10 -8.11
CA ILE A 76 -5.13 36.55 -9.20
C ILE A 76 -3.99 37.48 -9.58
N VAL A 77 -4.17 38.80 -9.47
CA VAL A 77 -3.13 39.78 -9.85
C VAL A 77 -1.97 39.72 -8.86
N TRP A 78 -2.28 39.50 -7.57
CA TRP A 78 -1.27 39.29 -6.54
C TRP A 78 -0.52 37.96 -6.78
N MET A 79 -1.26 36.87 -6.99
CA MET A 79 -0.66 35.55 -7.21
C MET A 79 0.22 35.51 -8.48
N LEU A 80 -0.23 36.13 -9.57
CA LEU A 80 0.54 36.22 -10.82
C LEU A 80 1.88 36.94 -10.64
N LYS A 81 1.92 38.01 -9.83
CA LYS A 81 3.17 38.72 -9.55
C LYS A 81 4.18 37.81 -8.83
N GLY A 82 3.74 37.15 -7.76
CA GLY A 82 4.59 36.20 -7.04
C GLY A 82 5.04 35.04 -7.94
N LEU A 83 4.12 34.48 -8.73
CA LEU A 83 4.41 33.36 -9.62
C LEU A 83 5.40 33.73 -10.72
N TRP A 84 5.29 34.91 -11.35
CA TRP A 84 6.24 35.38 -12.36
C TRP A 84 7.60 35.77 -11.78
N GLU A 85 7.67 36.16 -10.51
CA GLU A 85 8.94 36.38 -9.82
C GLU A 85 9.66 35.05 -9.53
N ILE A 86 8.93 34.01 -9.15
CA ILE A 86 9.47 32.69 -8.82
C ILE A 86 9.77 31.85 -10.09
N SER A 87 8.89 31.91 -11.09
CA SER A 87 8.96 31.12 -12.33
C SER A 87 8.72 32.05 -13.54
N PRO A 88 9.72 32.85 -13.97
CA PRO A 88 9.59 33.78 -15.11
C PRO A 88 9.25 33.10 -16.44
N GLU A 89 9.52 31.80 -16.55
CA GLU A 89 9.27 30.96 -17.72
C GLU A 89 7.81 30.50 -17.87
N ILE A 90 6.97 30.65 -16.83
CA ILE A 90 5.58 30.21 -16.90
C ILE A 90 4.85 30.93 -18.06
N PRO A 91 4.14 30.20 -18.93
CA PRO A 91 3.38 30.80 -20.01
C PRO A 91 2.37 31.83 -19.49
N LYS A 92 2.37 33.04 -20.06
CA LYS A 92 1.48 34.15 -19.64
C LYS A 92 -0.01 33.83 -19.75
N ASN A 93 -0.36 32.80 -20.50
CA ASN A 93 -1.73 32.34 -20.66
C ASN A 93 -2.17 31.31 -19.60
N LEU A 94 -1.28 30.91 -18.68
CA LEU A 94 -1.62 30.14 -17.48
C LEU A 94 -1.97 31.10 -16.35
N ILE A 95 -3.24 31.09 -15.95
CA ILE A 95 -3.76 31.99 -14.92
C ILE A 95 -3.92 31.19 -13.62
N PRO A 96 -3.18 31.51 -12.54
CA PRO A 96 -3.25 30.74 -11.30
C PRO A 96 -4.61 30.90 -10.65
N ILE A 97 -5.26 29.79 -10.34
CA ILE A 97 -6.59 29.74 -9.70
C ILE A 97 -6.54 29.12 -8.31
N ARG A 98 -5.46 28.42 -7.94
CA ARG A 98 -5.24 27.87 -6.59
C ARG A 98 -3.76 27.64 -6.35
N ASP A 99 -3.29 28.01 -5.16
CA ASP A 99 -1.94 27.68 -4.70
C ASP A 99 -1.89 26.25 -4.14
N MET A 100 -0.84 25.54 -4.48
CA MET A 100 -0.48 24.21 -3.94
C MET A 100 1.04 24.18 -3.69
N SER A 101 1.59 25.31 -3.24
CA SER A 101 3.03 25.49 -3.06
C SER A 101 3.61 24.54 -2.03
N GLU A 102 2.80 24.01 -1.10
CA GLU A 102 3.16 22.91 -0.21
C GLU A 102 3.53 21.62 -0.95
N LEU A 103 2.96 21.40 -2.15
CA LEU A 103 3.32 20.31 -3.06
C LEU A 103 4.27 20.76 -4.19
N GLY A 104 4.84 21.97 -4.08
CA GLY A 104 5.70 22.54 -5.11
C GLY A 104 5.01 22.81 -6.45
N ALA A 105 3.69 23.04 -6.44
CA ALA A 105 2.89 23.21 -7.66
C ALA A 105 1.86 24.35 -7.53
N VAL A 106 1.32 24.80 -8.67
CA VAL A 106 0.23 25.77 -8.74
C VAL A 106 -0.79 25.29 -9.74
N VAL A 107 -2.07 25.39 -9.39
CA VAL A 107 -3.14 25.05 -10.34
C VAL A 107 -3.51 26.27 -11.16
N CYS A 108 -3.42 26.13 -12.47
CA CYS A 108 -3.61 27.18 -13.44
C CYS A 108 -4.75 26.86 -14.41
N LEU A 109 -5.48 27.88 -14.80
CA LEU A 109 -6.40 27.87 -15.91
C LEU A 109 -5.65 28.23 -17.19
N GLN A 110 -5.61 27.31 -18.16
CA GLN A 110 -5.00 27.59 -19.45
C GLN A 110 -5.97 28.38 -20.32
N CYS A 111 -5.75 29.69 -20.41
CA CYS A 111 -6.61 30.56 -21.19
C CYS A 111 -6.17 30.63 -22.66
N PRO A 112 -7.11 30.73 -23.62
CA PRO A 112 -6.79 31.09 -24.99
C PRO A 112 -6.32 32.55 -25.06
N SER A 113 -5.46 32.84 -26.02
CA SER A 113 -5.11 34.21 -26.38
C SER A 113 -6.35 34.97 -26.85
N ALA A 114 -6.40 36.28 -26.61
CA ALA A 114 -7.55 37.12 -26.97
C ALA A 114 -7.94 37.07 -28.47
N SER A 115 -7.01 36.68 -29.35
CA SER A 115 -7.20 36.54 -30.80
C SER A 115 -7.58 35.14 -31.28
N SER A 116 -7.67 34.15 -30.39
CA SER A 116 -7.95 32.75 -30.74
C SER A 116 -9.43 32.42 -30.66
N ASP A 117 -9.94 31.68 -31.65
CA ASP A 117 -11.29 31.09 -31.63
C ASP A 117 -11.38 29.82 -30.76
N ASN A 118 -10.25 29.33 -30.22
CA ASN A 118 -10.25 28.17 -29.35
C ASN A 118 -10.94 28.49 -28.02
N THR A 119 -12.02 27.77 -27.71
CA THR A 119 -12.74 27.90 -26.44
C THR A 119 -12.31 26.86 -25.40
N ASN A 120 -11.33 26.02 -25.70
CA ASN A 120 -10.85 25.00 -24.77
C ASN A 120 -9.92 25.63 -23.74
N SER A 121 -10.29 25.52 -22.47
CA SER A 121 -9.55 26.11 -21.34
C SER A 121 -9.38 25.08 -20.23
N PRO A 122 -8.50 24.07 -20.42
CA PRO A 122 -8.28 23.04 -19.41
C PRO A 122 -7.63 23.62 -18.15
N ILE A 123 -7.78 22.89 -17.06
CA ILE A 123 -7.06 23.14 -15.81
C ILE A 123 -5.76 22.34 -15.84
N VAL A 124 -4.66 23.03 -15.54
CA VAL A 124 -3.30 22.51 -15.61
C VAL A 124 -2.65 22.66 -14.24
N LEU A 125 -2.06 21.58 -13.73
CA LEU A 125 -1.12 21.62 -12.61
C LEU A 125 0.26 22.00 -13.15
N TRP A 126 0.78 23.16 -12.72
CA TRP A 126 2.10 23.65 -13.07
C TRP A 126 3.09 23.35 -11.93
N LYS A 127 4.07 22.48 -12.18
CA LYS A 127 5.13 22.16 -11.21
C LYS A 127 6.19 23.26 -11.24
N LEU A 128 6.47 23.87 -10.08
CA LEU A 128 7.47 24.94 -9.96
C LEU A 128 8.90 24.41 -10.08
N PHE A 129 9.11 23.18 -9.59
CA PHE A 129 10.41 22.52 -9.60
C PHE A 129 10.25 21.08 -10.13
N PRO A 130 10.03 20.88 -11.45
CA PRO A 130 9.89 19.54 -12.00
C PRO A 130 11.21 18.77 -11.90
N GLU A 131 11.14 17.48 -11.63
CA GLU A 131 12.30 16.59 -11.76
C GLU A 131 12.68 16.43 -13.25
N SER A 132 13.91 15.98 -13.54
CA SER A 132 14.53 16.08 -14.88
C SER A 132 13.75 15.47 -16.04
N ASP A 133 12.83 14.55 -15.76
CA ASP A 133 12.03 13.83 -16.76
C ASP A 133 10.51 14.10 -16.66
N GLU A 134 10.08 14.94 -15.72
CA GLU A 134 8.67 15.22 -15.51
C GLU A 134 8.15 16.35 -16.40
N LYS A 135 6.88 16.22 -16.83
CA LYS A 135 6.20 17.31 -17.53
C LYS A 135 5.92 18.45 -16.55
N GLN A 136 6.41 19.65 -16.89
CA GLN A 136 6.17 20.86 -16.09
C GLN A 136 4.68 21.25 -16.00
N ALA A 137 3.89 20.89 -17.01
CA ALA A 137 2.45 21.11 -17.07
C ALA A 137 1.69 19.80 -17.28
N VAL A 138 0.75 19.49 -16.36
CA VAL A 138 -0.12 18.31 -16.43
C VAL A 138 -1.57 18.75 -16.43
N ILE A 139 -2.37 18.32 -17.41
CA ILE A 139 -3.81 18.61 -17.46
C ILE A 139 -4.51 17.77 -16.38
N ILE A 140 -5.22 18.43 -15.45
CA ILE A 140 -5.93 17.78 -14.34
C ILE A 140 -7.46 17.89 -14.45
N SER A 141 -7.98 18.80 -15.27
CA SER A 141 -9.41 18.86 -15.56
C SER A 141 -9.68 19.51 -16.91
N GLN A 142 -10.83 19.20 -17.52
CA GLN A 142 -11.20 19.71 -18.84
C GLN A 142 -11.71 21.16 -18.79
N ASP A 143 -12.28 21.58 -17.66
CA ASP A 143 -12.83 22.93 -17.48
C ASP A 143 -12.85 23.34 -16.00
N PHE A 144 -13.01 24.64 -15.77
CA PHE A 144 -13.01 25.23 -14.43
C PHE A 144 -14.21 24.74 -13.60
N SER A 145 -15.39 24.63 -14.22
CA SER A 145 -16.60 24.22 -13.51
C SER A 145 -16.51 22.81 -12.93
N THR A 146 -15.91 21.88 -13.65
CA THR A 146 -15.71 20.49 -13.25
C THR A 146 -14.69 20.42 -12.12
N TYR A 147 -13.52 21.02 -12.30
CA TYR A 147 -12.46 21.09 -11.29
C TYR A 147 -12.95 21.64 -9.93
N ILE A 148 -13.61 22.79 -9.94
CA ILE A 148 -14.11 23.40 -8.70
C ILE A 148 -15.21 22.56 -8.06
N SER A 149 -16.11 21.99 -8.87
CA SER A 149 -17.17 21.13 -8.35
C SER A 149 -16.60 19.90 -7.67
N GLU A 150 -15.59 19.25 -8.26
CA GLU A 150 -14.93 18.06 -7.70
C GLU A 150 -14.23 18.38 -6.38
N ILE A 151 -13.44 19.46 -6.33
CA ILE A 151 -12.74 19.88 -5.11
C ILE A 151 -13.70 20.23 -3.99
N LEU A 152 -14.70 21.08 -4.27
CA LEU A 152 -15.66 21.48 -3.24
C LEU A 152 -16.51 20.30 -2.78
N MET A 153 -16.88 19.39 -3.68
CA MET A 153 -17.56 18.16 -3.27
C MET A 153 -16.66 17.29 -2.39
N SER A 154 -15.36 17.16 -2.69
CA SER A 154 -14.40 16.45 -1.84
C SER A 154 -14.36 17.05 -0.43
N VAL A 155 -14.24 18.38 -0.30
CA VAL A 155 -14.31 19.07 1.01
C VAL A 155 -15.63 18.78 1.71
N LYS A 156 -16.76 18.85 1.00
CA LYS A 156 -18.08 18.55 1.58
C LYS A 156 -18.13 17.14 2.16
N HIS A 157 -17.62 16.17 1.40
CA HIS A 157 -17.59 14.76 1.80
C HIS A 157 -16.68 14.56 3.01
N GLN A 158 -15.48 15.15 3.02
CA GLN A 158 -14.57 15.10 4.16
C GLN A 158 -15.21 15.67 5.43
N MET A 159 -15.84 16.85 5.33
CA MET A 159 -16.50 17.49 6.48
C MET A 159 -17.68 16.66 7.01
N ASN A 160 -18.49 16.08 6.12
CA ASN A 160 -19.56 15.18 6.51
C ASN A 160 -19.00 13.93 7.19
N ALA A 161 -17.99 13.31 6.58
CA ALA A 161 -17.33 12.12 7.11
C ALA A 161 -16.72 12.36 8.50
N PHE A 162 -16.08 13.51 8.74
CA PHE A 162 -15.58 13.86 10.09
C PHE A 162 -16.70 14.02 11.12
N SER A 163 -17.81 14.68 10.75
CA SER A 163 -18.95 14.81 11.65
C SER A 163 -19.59 13.46 11.97
N VAL A 164 -19.70 12.57 10.98
CA VAL A 164 -20.22 11.20 11.15
C VAL A 164 -19.25 10.36 12.00
N MET A 165 -17.94 10.47 11.75
CA MET A 165 -16.89 9.81 12.53
C MET A 165 -16.94 10.22 14.00
N GLU A 166 -17.00 11.52 14.29
CA GLU A 166 -17.05 12.04 15.66
C GLU A 166 -18.27 11.49 16.41
N LYS A 167 -19.43 11.46 15.76
CA LYS A 167 -20.64 10.86 16.32
C LYS A 167 -20.45 9.39 16.64
N HIS A 168 -19.92 8.59 15.70
CA HIS A 168 -19.69 7.15 15.92
C HIS A 168 -18.67 6.90 17.03
N VAL A 169 -17.62 7.71 17.13
CA VAL A 169 -16.64 7.63 18.23
C VAL A 169 -17.32 7.89 19.57
N GLN A 170 -18.11 8.96 19.69
CA GLN A 170 -18.83 9.28 20.93
C GLN A 170 -19.81 8.16 21.33
N ASP A 171 -20.57 7.64 20.37
CA ASP A 171 -21.51 6.53 20.61
C ASP A 171 -20.77 5.26 21.02
N PHE A 172 -19.65 4.94 20.35
CA PHE A 172 -18.84 3.76 20.65
C PHE A 172 -18.16 3.84 22.02
N GLU A 173 -17.60 5.00 22.39
CA GLU A 173 -17.02 5.24 23.71
C GLU A 173 -18.04 5.07 24.84
N ARG A 174 -19.22 5.68 24.66
CA ARG A 174 -20.33 5.58 25.62
C ARG A 174 -20.79 4.13 25.80
N ASP A 175 -21.02 3.42 24.70
CA ASP A 175 -21.73 2.14 24.75
C ASP A 175 -20.81 0.93 24.99
N TYR A 176 -19.51 1.05 24.71
CA TYR A 176 -18.54 -0.06 24.80
C TYR A 176 -17.33 0.24 25.68
N LEU A 177 -16.58 1.32 25.41
CA LEU A 177 -15.32 1.55 26.12
C LEU A 177 -15.53 1.94 27.58
N SER A 178 -16.46 2.86 27.86
CA SER A 178 -16.74 3.35 29.22
C SER A 178 -17.31 2.27 30.15
N VAL A 179 -17.92 1.23 29.58
CA VAL A 179 -18.54 0.11 30.30
C VAL A 179 -17.73 -1.19 30.22
N GLY A 180 -16.59 -1.21 29.52
CA GLY A 180 -15.73 -2.38 29.36
C GLY A 180 -16.37 -3.54 28.58
N LYS A 181 -17.26 -3.26 27.61
CA LYS A 181 -17.91 -4.29 26.78
C LYS A 181 -17.16 -4.46 25.46
N LEU A 182 -17.00 -5.71 25.02
CA LEU A 182 -16.49 -6.00 23.68
C LEU A 182 -17.60 -5.78 22.63
N PRO A 183 -17.35 -4.95 21.59
CA PRO A 183 -18.32 -4.74 20.52
C PRO A 183 -18.48 -6.00 19.68
N ARG A 184 -19.69 -6.23 19.17
CA ARG A 184 -19.97 -7.30 18.19
C ARG A 184 -19.76 -6.76 16.77
N ASN A 185 -19.52 -7.65 15.81
CA ASN A 185 -19.20 -7.26 14.44
C ASN A 185 -20.32 -6.47 13.72
N TYR A 186 -21.59 -6.65 14.11
CA TYR A 186 -22.73 -5.94 13.53
C TYR A 186 -22.94 -4.51 14.07
N VAL A 187 -22.08 -4.07 14.99
CA VAL A 187 -22.08 -2.71 15.54
C VAL A 187 -21.12 -1.85 14.72
N TRP A 188 -21.45 -0.57 14.56
CA TRP A 188 -20.54 0.42 13.98
C TRP A 188 -19.29 0.58 14.84
N ARG A 189 -18.12 0.35 14.23
CA ARG A 189 -16.82 0.39 14.89
C ARG A 189 -15.93 1.40 14.17
N PRO A 190 -15.51 2.48 14.85
CA PRO A 190 -14.54 3.41 14.31
C PRO A 190 -13.12 2.84 14.42
N TYR A 191 -12.33 3.04 13.38
CA TYR A 191 -10.92 2.65 13.29
C TYR A 191 -10.10 3.84 12.81
N ARG A 192 -8.87 3.94 13.35
CA ARG A 192 -7.87 4.93 12.98
C ARG A 192 -6.57 4.22 12.66
N PHE A 193 -6.03 4.47 11.48
CA PHE A 193 -4.73 3.96 11.06
C PHE A 193 -3.71 5.09 11.16
N CYS A 194 -2.66 4.86 11.94
CA CYS A 194 -1.59 5.84 12.14
C CYS A 194 -0.22 5.16 12.15
N SER A 195 0.77 5.85 11.60
CA SER A 195 2.19 5.55 11.81
C SER A 195 2.78 6.70 12.61
N GLN A 196 3.23 6.41 13.84
CA GLN A 196 3.61 7.42 14.82
C GLN A 196 2.46 8.46 15.02
N ASP A 197 2.72 9.74 14.73
CA ASP A 197 1.77 10.84 14.88
C ASP A 197 1.01 11.17 13.57
N VAL A 198 1.25 10.42 12.49
CA VAL A 198 0.65 10.64 11.18
C VAL A 198 -0.58 9.75 11.00
N VAL A 199 -1.75 10.35 10.70
CA VAL A 199 -2.98 9.62 10.38
C VAL A 199 -3.03 9.31 8.89
N LEU A 200 -3.06 8.02 8.57
CA LEU A 200 -3.08 7.51 7.18
C LEU A 200 -4.50 7.18 6.71
N GLY A 201 -5.40 6.87 7.64
CA GLY A 201 -6.81 6.66 7.31
C GLY A 201 -7.74 6.57 8.51
N LEU A 202 -9.02 6.83 8.27
CA LEU A 202 -10.12 6.71 9.23
C LEU A 202 -11.26 5.94 8.57
N THR A 203 -11.82 4.97 9.28
CA THR A 203 -12.99 4.24 8.79
C THR A 203 -13.99 3.90 9.88
N VAL A 204 -15.27 3.79 9.52
CA VAL A 204 -16.32 3.28 10.39
C VAL A 204 -17.00 2.14 9.65
N VAL A 205 -16.98 0.95 10.26
CA VAL A 205 -17.48 -0.27 9.61
C VAL A 205 -18.43 -1.06 10.51
N ARG A 206 -19.33 -1.82 9.89
CA ARG A 206 -20.10 -2.89 10.55
C ARG A 206 -20.34 -4.05 9.59
N HIS A 207 -20.56 -5.23 10.12
CA HIS A 207 -21.08 -6.36 9.35
C HIS A 207 -22.60 -6.30 9.26
N SER A 208 -23.14 -6.23 8.05
CA SER A 208 -24.57 -6.26 7.78
C SER A 208 -25.04 -7.71 7.67
N VAL A 209 -25.70 -8.22 8.70
CA VAL A 209 -26.17 -9.62 8.72
C VAL A 209 -27.23 -9.87 7.64
N ASP A 210 -28.11 -8.89 7.41
CA ASP A 210 -29.20 -9.01 6.43
C ASP A 210 -28.68 -9.06 4.98
N ASN A 211 -27.60 -8.33 4.69
CA ASN A 211 -27.00 -8.26 3.36
C ASN A 211 -25.77 -9.17 3.20
N ASN A 212 -25.28 -9.78 4.29
CA ASN A 212 -24.05 -10.55 4.35
C ASN A 212 -22.83 -9.84 3.72
N CYS A 213 -22.63 -8.57 4.08
CA CYS A 213 -21.58 -7.69 3.54
C CYS A 213 -20.98 -6.79 4.63
N LEU A 214 -19.82 -6.20 4.36
CA LEU A 214 -19.27 -5.13 5.18
C LEU A 214 -19.88 -3.80 4.73
N GLU A 215 -20.50 -3.07 5.65
CA GLU A 215 -20.96 -1.70 5.43
C GLU A 215 -19.93 -0.72 5.98
N VAL A 216 -19.69 0.36 5.23
CA VAL A 216 -18.71 1.41 5.54
C VAL A 216 -19.43 2.76 5.55
N ASP A 217 -19.43 3.43 6.70
CA ASP A 217 -20.11 4.72 6.90
C ASP A 217 -19.16 5.91 6.85
N VAL A 218 -17.87 5.64 7.04
CA VAL A 218 -16.77 6.61 6.91
C VAL A 218 -15.60 5.90 6.23
N CYS A 219 -15.00 6.55 5.24
CA CYS A 219 -13.77 6.10 4.62
C CYS A 219 -12.97 7.34 4.19
N LEU A 220 -11.97 7.69 5.00
CA LEU A 220 -11.05 8.80 4.72
C LEU A 220 -9.64 8.24 4.63
N THR A 221 -8.92 8.62 3.58
CA THR A 221 -7.54 8.24 3.32
C THR A 221 -6.70 9.51 3.26
N SER A 222 -5.45 9.43 3.69
CA SER A 222 -4.49 10.52 3.56
C SER A 222 -3.24 10.02 2.86
N ASP A 223 -2.81 10.77 1.85
CA ASP A 223 -1.48 10.62 1.26
C ASP A 223 -0.57 11.66 1.90
N VAL A 224 0.51 11.18 2.50
CA VAL A 224 1.44 11.96 3.30
C VAL A 224 2.80 11.88 2.62
N GLN A 225 3.46 13.03 2.46
CA GLN A 225 4.64 13.18 1.59
C GLN A 225 5.80 12.24 1.95
N GLU A 226 5.93 11.88 3.23
CA GLU A 226 6.95 10.97 3.74
C GLU A 226 6.70 9.50 3.38
N PHE A 227 5.51 9.15 2.87
CA PHE A 227 5.12 7.80 2.49
C PHE A 227 4.93 7.68 0.98
N GLU A 228 4.94 6.45 0.48
CA GLU A 228 4.59 6.19 -0.92
C GLU A 228 3.15 6.66 -1.21
N GLU A 229 2.95 7.22 -2.40
CA GLU A 229 1.63 7.64 -2.88
C GLU A 229 0.62 6.48 -2.85
N GLY A 230 -0.54 6.73 -2.26
CA GLY A 230 -1.63 5.76 -2.13
C GLY A 230 -1.50 4.84 -0.93
N VAL A 231 -0.51 5.00 -0.04
CA VAL A 231 -0.37 4.16 1.17
C VAL A 231 -1.58 4.24 2.09
N GLY A 232 -2.18 5.44 2.26
CA GLY A 232 -3.39 5.60 3.06
C GLY A 232 -4.57 4.80 2.50
N ALA A 233 -4.72 4.83 1.17
CA ALA A 233 -5.71 4.03 0.45
C ALA A 233 -5.42 2.53 0.57
N LYS A 234 -4.15 2.11 0.37
CA LYS A 234 -3.70 0.70 0.46
C LYS A 234 -3.99 0.12 1.84
N ILE A 235 -3.63 0.80 2.92
CA ILE A 235 -3.90 0.35 4.29
C ILE A 235 -5.40 0.25 4.54
N THR A 236 -6.15 1.28 4.15
CA THR A 236 -7.59 1.32 4.37
C THR A 236 -8.31 0.19 3.63
N VAL A 237 -8.01 -0.02 2.34
CA VAL A 237 -8.65 -1.11 1.58
C VAL A 237 -8.20 -2.49 2.07
N SER A 238 -6.92 -2.65 2.45
CA SER A 238 -6.42 -3.91 3.04
C SER A 238 -7.18 -4.25 4.31
N PHE A 239 -7.44 -3.25 5.17
CA PHE A 239 -8.28 -3.41 6.35
C PHE A 239 -9.73 -3.77 5.99
N LEU A 240 -10.37 -3.04 5.08
CA LEU A 240 -11.76 -3.29 4.70
C LEU A 240 -11.95 -4.71 4.13
N LEU A 241 -11.05 -5.16 3.27
CA LEU A 241 -11.06 -6.51 2.72
C LEU A 241 -10.81 -7.58 3.80
N SER A 242 -9.87 -7.31 4.72
CA SER A 242 -9.61 -8.19 5.85
C SER A 242 -10.83 -8.32 6.78
N GLU A 243 -11.49 -7.21 7.07
CA GLU A 243 -12.65 -7.18 7.96
C GLU A 243 -13.89 -7.81 7.30
N ALA A 244 -14.06 -7.61 5.98
CA ALA A 244 -15.11 -8.26 5.20
C ALA A 244 -14.94 -9.79 5.19
N TYR A 245 -13.70 -10.28 5.06
CA TYR A 245 -13.37 -11.70 5.13
C TYR A 245 -13.60 -12.26 6.55
N LYS A 246 -13.04 -11.59 7.57
CA LYS A 246 -13.14 -12.00 8.98
C LYS A 246 -14.59 -12.11 9.46
N CYS A 247 -15.47 -11.22 9.02
CA CYS A 247 -16.87 -11.25 9.44
C CYS A 247 -17.69 -12.41 8.83
N GLY A 248 -17.07 -13.29 8.02
CA GLY A 248 -17.73 -14.42 7.37
C GLY A 248 -18.68 -14.00 6.24
N GLY A 249 -18.53 -12.76 5.77
CA GLY A 249 -19.36 -12.17 4.72
C GLY A 249 -19.00 -12.67 3.33
N SER A 250 -19.71 -12.17 2.33
CA SER A 250 -19.48 -12.47 0.91
C SER A 250 -18.19 -11.86 0.33
N LEU A 251 -17.36 -11.17 1.13
CA LEU A 251 -16.37 -10.15 0.75
C LEU A 251 -16.93 -8.84 0.17
N GLU A 252 -18.24 -8.74 -0.02
CA GLU A 252 -18.84 -7.52 -0.54
C GLU A 252 -18.66 -6.36 0.44
N ILE A 253 -18.28 -5.20 -0.09
CA ILE A 253 -18.18 -3.95 0.66
C ILE A 253 -19.21 -2.96 0.09
N ARG A 254 -19.98 -2.34 0.97
CA ARG A 254 -20.97 -1.31 0.63
C ARG A 254 -20.68 -0.02 1.38
N PHE A 255 -20.58 1.08 0.65
CA PHE A 255 -20.39 2.42 1.16
C PHE A 255 -21.75 3.11 1.33
N SER A 256 -21.98 3.71 2.49
CA SER A 256 -23.21 4.45 2.75
C SER A 256 -23.22 5.80 2.02
N GLU A 257 -24.36 6.48 2.02
CA GLU A 257 -24.50 7.84 1.48
C GLU A 257 -23.54 8.87 2.13
N ASN A 258 -23.03 8.58 3.35
CA ASN A 258 -22.08 9.44 4.04
C ASN A 258 -20.68 9.41 3.42
N VAL A 259 -20.36 8.36 2.64
CA VAL A 259 -19.09 8.20 1.94
C VAL A 259 -19.24 8.63 0.49
N GLU A 260 -18.73 9.81 0.16
CA GLU A 260 -18.73 10.35 -1.21
C GLU A 260 -20.08 10.34 -1.95
N GLY A 261 -21.18 10.39 -1.19
CA GLY A 261 -22.55 10.32 -1.71
C GLY A 261 -23.01 8.90 -2.06
N GLY A 262 -22.50 7.87 -1.37
CA GLY A 262 -22.84 6.48 -1.64
C GLY A 262 -22.02 5.88 -2.78
N ARG A 263 -20.77 6.32 -2.93
CA ARG A 263 -19.84 5.85 -3.96
C ARG A 263 -18.61 5.23 -3.30
N VAL A 264 -17.90 4.40 -4.05
CA VAL A 264 -16.57 3.96 -3.63
C VAL A 264 -15.66 5.20 -3.63
N PRO A 265 -14.90 5.46 -2.56
CA PRO A 265 -14.02 6.62 -2.51
C PRO A 265 -13.08 6.70 -3.71
N ILE A 266 -12.87 7.91 -4.22
CA ILE A 266 -12.03 8.13 -5.41
C ILE A 266 -10.63 7.52 -5.23
N ALA A 267 -10.01 7.74 -4.07
CA ALA A 267 -8.68 7.23 -3.76
C ALA A 267 -8.59 5.69 -3.79
N LEU A 268 -9.66 4.99 -3.39
CA LEU A 268 -9.70 3.52 -3.48
C LEU A 268 -9.91 3.05 -4.93
N SER A 269 -10.63 3.83 -5.73
CA SER A 269 -10.84 3.54 -7.15
C SER A 269 -9.55 3.75 -7.95
N GLU A 270 -8.82 4.83 -7.70
CA GLU A 270 -7.52 5.14 -8.30
C GLU A 270 -6.48 4.08 -7.89
N LEU A 271 -6.48 3.66 -6.63
CA LEU A 271 -5.63 2.55 -6.19
C LEU A 271 -5.99 1.26 -6.95
N ALA A 272 -7.27 0.90 -7.06
CA ALA A 272 -7.68 -0.29 -7.80
C ALA A 272 -7.24 -0.23 -9.27
N GLU A 273 -7.36 0.94 -9.91
CA GLU A 273 -6.87 1.17 -11.28
C GLU A 273 -5.35 1.04 -11.38
N LYS A 274 -4.57 1.57 -10.42
CA LYS A 274 -3.10 1.41 -10.34
C LYS A 274 -2.69 -0.08 -10.35
N TYR A 275 -3.49 -0.94 -9.72
CA TYR A 275 -3.29 -2.39 -9.69
C TYR A 275 -4.04 -3.15 -10.81
N GLY A 276 -4.60 -2.46 -11.79
CA GLY A 276 -5.27 -3.07 -12.95
C GLY A 276 -6.62 -3.71 -12.65
N VAL A 277 -7.27 -3.35 -11.53
CA VAL A 277 -8.57 -3.89 -11.11
C VAL A 277 -9.69 -2.88 -11.37
N ALA A 278 -10.57 -3.20 -12.30
CA ALA A 278 -11.73 -2.37 -12.61
C ALA A 278 -12.89 -2.60 -11.62
N LEU A 279 -13.33 -1.53 -10.96
CA LEU A 279 -14.48 -1.54 -10.06
C LEU A 279 -15.76 -1.12 -10.82
N GLN A 280 -16.53 -2.11 -11.29
CA GLN A 280 -17.71 -1.91 -12.15
C GLN A 280 -18.86 -1.22 -11.40
N TYR A 281 -18.96 -1.44 -10.09
CA TYR A 281 -20.02 -0.92 -9.25
C TYR A 281 -19.57 0.28 -8.37
N ALA A 282 -18.44 0.92 -8.71
CA ALA A 282 -17.91 2.04 -7.94
C ALA A 282 -18.92 3.19 -7.78
N GLY A 283 -19.68 3.49 -8.83
CA GLY A 283 -20.73 4.52 -8.82
C GLY A 283 -21.96 4.17 -7.97
N GLU A 284 -22.15 2.90 -7.62
CA GLU A 284 -23.21 2.41 -6.72
C GLU A 284 -22.71 2.24 -5.27
N GLY A 285 -21.47 2.61 -4.98
CA GLY A 285 -20.90 2.47 -3.64
C GLY A 285 -20.64 1.02 -3.27
N ARG A 286 -20.34 0.16 -4.24
CA ARG A 286 -20.18 -1.27 -4.01
C ARG A 286 -18.87 -1.78 -4.60
N ILE A 287 -18.16 -2.60 -3.84
CA ILE A 287 -17.10 -3.47 -4.34
C ILE A 287 -17.65 -4.89 -4.28
N ALA A 288 -17.88 -5.48 -5.46
CA ALA A 288 -18.45 -6.81 -5.57
C ALA A 288 -17.45 -7.88 -5.08
N PRO A 289 -17.92 -9.06 -4.63
CA PRO A 289 -17.04 -10.13 -4.16
C PRO A 289 -15.89 -10.52 -5.11
N SER A 290 -16.13 -10.54 -6.42
CA SER A 290 -15.10 -10.85 -7.41
C SER A 290 -14.05 -9.73 -7.53
N GLU A 291 -14.50 -8.47 -7.49
CA GLU A 291 -13.62 -7.29 -7.53
C GLU A 291 -12.78 -7.22 -6.25
N ALA A 292 -13.40 -7.47 -5.09
CA ALA A 292 -12.75 -7.53 -3.80
C ALA A 292 -11.62 -8.57 -3.77
N ARG A 293 -11.84 -9.78 -4.29
CA ARG A 293 -10.81 -10.83 -4.36
C ARG A 293 -9.61 -10.43 -5.22
N LEU A 294 -9.88 -9.93 -6.42
CA LEU A 294 -8.84 -9.51 -7.36
C LEU A 294 -8.04 -8.34 -6.79
N LEU A 295 -8.74 -7.35 -6.21
CA LEU A 295 -8.10 -6.23 -5.55
C LEU A 295 -7.25 -6.70 -4.38
N TYR A 296 -7.75 -7.61 -3.54
CA TYR A 296 -7.03 -8.11 -2.36
C TYR A 296 -5.74 -8.83 -2.75
N LEU A 297 -5.81 -9.67 -3.80
CA LEU A 297 -4.65 -10.37 -4.33
C LEU A 297 -3.62 -9.39 -4.90
N ALA A 298 -4.07 -8.40 -5.67
CA ALA A 298 -3.19 -7.44 -6.32
C ALA A 298 -2.45 -6.54 -5.31
N ILE A 299 -3.15 -5.99 -4.33
CA ILE A 299 -2.54 -5.12 -3.30
C ILE A 299 -1.61 -5.86 -2.34
N SER A 300 -1.73 -7.19 -2.27
CA SER A 300 -0.84 -8.06 -1.47
C SER A 300 0.56 -8.17 -2.07
N GLU A 301 0.75 -7.75 -3.33
CA GLU A 301 2.04 -7.72 -4.04
C GLU A 301 2.78 -9.07 -3.97
N PHE A 302 2.01 -10.16 -4.08
CA PHE A 302 2.58 -11.49 -4.25
C PHE A 302 3.31 -11.58 -5.60
N SER A 303 4.35 -12.41 -5.67
CA SER A 303 5.01 -12.72 -6.94
C SER A 303 4.01 -13.30 -7.94
N GLU A 304 4.23 -13.10 -9.24
CA GLU A 304 3.33 -13.61 -10.29
C GLU A 304 3.12 -15.13 -10.15
N LEU A 305 4.21 -15.88 -9.92
CA LEU A 305 4.17 -17.32 -9.68
C LEU A 305 3.29 -17.70 -8.48
N LEU A 306 3.35 -16.92 -7.39
CA LEU A 306 2.51 -17.12 -6.23
C LEU A 306 1.03 -16.79 -6.53
N GLN A 307 0.76 -15.70 -7.23
CA GLN A 307 -0.60 -15.31 -7.62
C GLN A 307 -1.25 -16.40 -8.49
N ASP A 308 -0.54 -16.87 -9.51
CA ASP A 308 -0.99 -17.94 -10.40
C ASP A 308 -1.30 -19.20 -9.60
N ARG A 309 -0.40 -19.60 -8.69
CA ARG A 309 -0.62 -20.79 -7.87
C ARG A 309 -1.80 -20.65 -6.91
N ILE A 310 -2.03 -19.47 -6.33
CA ILE A 310 -3.20 -19.18 -5.48
C ILE A 310 -4.48 -19.30 -6.31
N LEU A 311 -4.50 -18.76 -7.54
CA LEU A 311 -5.65 -18.83 -8.43
C LEU A 311 -5.94 -20.26 -8.90
N ASP A 312 -4.91 -21.07 -9.18
CA ASP A 312 -5.06 -22.49 -9.49
C ASP A 312 -5.70 -23.24 -8.31
N LEU A 313 -5.17 -23.05 -7.09
CA LEU A 313 -5.72 -23.68 -5.88
C LEU A 313 -7.15 -23.22 -5.57
N TYR A 314 -7.50 -21.98 -5.93
CA TYR A 314 -8.85 -21.46 -5.83
C TYR A 314 -9.80 -22.14 -6.83
N GLN A 315 -9.37 -22.32 -8.07
CA GLN A 315 -10.13 -23.06 -9.09
C GLN A 315 -10.30 -24.55 -8.71
N GLU A 316 -9.31 -25.13 -8.03
CA GLU A 316 -9.36 -26.47 -7.44
C GLU A 316 -10.24 -26.57 -6.17
N GLU A 317 -10.83 -25.46 -5.70
CA GLU A 317 -11.59 -25.35 -4.44
C GLU A 317 -10.79 -25.75 -3.17
N ARG A 318 -9.47 -25.69 -3.23
CA ARG A 318 -8.58 -26.07 -2.12
C ARG A 318 -8.21 -24.91 -1.22
N LEU A 319 -7.97 -23.74 -1.79
CA LEU A 319 -7.56 -22.55 -1.07
C LEU A 319 -8.32 -21.33 -1.57
N SER A 320 -8.95 -20.59 -0.66
CA SER A 320 -9.59 -19.33 -1.03
C SER A 320 -8.52 -18.22 -1.19
N VAL A 321 -8.71 -17.30 -2.14
CA VAL A 321 -7.77 -16.18 -2.40
C VAL A 321 -7.59 -15.30 -1.16
N GLU A 322 -8.66 -15.13 -0.40
CA GLU A 322 -8.70 -14.28 0.78
C GLU A 322 -7.81 -14.80 1.91
N ARG A 323 -7.62 -16.12 2.00
CA ARG A 323 -6.89 -16.74 3.10
C ARG A 323 -5.42 -16.31 3.16
N PRO A 324 -4.60 -16.45 2.10
CA PRO A 324 -3.22 -15.96 2.11
C PRO A 324 -3.16 -14.45 2.35
N CYS A 325 -3.98 -13.65 1.66
CA CYS A 325 -4.03 -12.19 1.83
C CYS A 325 -4.35 -11.80 3.29
N TYR A 326 -5.37 -12.41 3.88
CA TYR A 326 -5.75 -12.13 5.27
C TYR A 326 -4.63 -12.47 6.26
N THR A 327 -3.98 -13.62 6.07
CA THR A 327 -2.88 -13.99 6.96
C THR A 327 -1.64 -13.10 6.81
N LEU A 328 -1.43 -12.52 5.61
CA LEU A 328 -0.41 -11.49 5.38
C LEU A 328 -0.72 -10.22 6.18
N TYR A 329 -1.90 -9.64 5.97
CA TYR A 329 -2.26 -8.37 6.61
C TYR A 329 -2.53 -8.47 8.11
N HIS A 330 -2.88 -9.66 8.61
CA HIS A 330 -2.92 -9.92 10.04
C HIS A 330 -1.52 -10.12 10.65
N GLY A 331 -0.45 -10.09 9.84
CA GLY A 331 0.93 -10.22 10.30
C GLY A 331 1.28 -11.61 10.82
N LEU A 332 0.53 -12.64 10.42
CA LEU A 332 0.79 -14.01 10.84
C LEU A 332 1.91 -14.65 10.02
N TRP A 333 1.94 -14.33 8.73
CA TRP A 333 2.96 -14.76 7.78
C TRP A 333 3.44 -13.54 6.99
N SER A 334 4.73 -13.48 6.65
CA SER A 334 5.21 -12.53 5.65
C SER A 334 4.91 -13.04 4.23
N SER A 335 4.99 -12.16 3.24
CA SER A 335 4.78 -12.52 1.82
C SER A 335 5.70 -13.68 1.39
N SER A 336 7.00 -13.58 1.68
CA SER A 336 7.99 -14.64 1.41
C SER A 336 7.71 -15.97 2.13
N GLN A 337 7.06 -15.94 3.30
CA GLN A 337 6.67 -17.14 4.04
C GLN A 337 5.44 -17.79 3.41
N ILE A 338 4.46 -16.98 3.00
CA ILE A 338 3.30 -17.46 2.24
C ILE A 338 3.75 -18.09 0.94
N GLU A 339 4.68 -17.46 0.22
CA GLU A 339 5.27 -18.01 -1.01
C GLU A 339 5.90 -19.38 -0.78
N GLN A 340 6.74 -19.51 0.25
CA GLN A 340 7.34 -20.79 0.63
C GLN A 340 6.30 -21.85 1.00
N VAL A 341 5.23 -21.48 1.72
CA VAL A 341 4.16 -22.42 2.10
C VAL A 341 3.37 -22.88 0.88
N VAL A 342 2.92 -21.93 0.05
CA VAL A 342 2.04 -22.19 -1.11
C VAL A 342 2.76 -22.96 -2.21
N LEU A 343 4.01 -22.60 -2.50
CA LEU A 343 4.79 -23.26 -3.54
C LEU A 343 5.51 -24.52 -3.04
N GLY A 344 5.89 -24.56 -1.76
CA GLY A 344 6.69 -25.66 -1.20
C GLY A 344 5.89 -26.81 -0.57
N SER A 345 4.65 -26.58 -0.15
CA SER A 345 3.81 -27.61 0.45
C SER A 345 2.91 -28.28 -0.58
N SER A 346 2.62 -29.56 -0.36
CA SER A 346 1.57 -30.27 -1.10
C SER A 346 0.16 -29.92 -0.62
N GLN A 347 0.03 -29.40 0.61
CA GLN A 347 -1.24 -29.04 1.28
C GLN A 347 -1.15 -27.64 1.92
N PRO A 348 -0.90 -26.58 1.14
CA PRO A 348 -0.79 -25.23 1.69
C PRO A 348 -2.08 -24.75 2.36
N GLU A 349 -3.24 -25.25 1.93
CA GLU A 349 -4.54 -24.99 2.52
C GLU A 349 -4.61 -25.42 3.99
N SER A 350 -4.02 -26.56 4.34
CA SER A 350 -4.02 -27.06 5.72
C SER A 350 -3.13 -26.20 6.62
N ILE A 351 -2.00 -25.73 6.10
CA ILE A 351 -1.04 -24.90 6.85
C ILE A 351 -1.59 -23.49 7.07
N LEU A 352 -2.06 -22.83 6.00
CA LEU A 352 -2.68 -21.51 6.10
C LEU A 352 -4.05 -21.58 6.79
N GLY A 353 -4.73 -22.72 6.71
CA GLY A 353 -5.98 -23.06 7.40
C GLY A 353 -5.80 -23.28 8.91
N GLY A 354 -4.68 -23.90 9.31
CA GLY A 354 -4.56 -24.48 10.64
C GLY A 354 -5.49 -25.68 10.85
N ASP A 355 -5.81 -26.40 9.77
CA ASP A 355 -6.85 -27.44 9.76
C ASP A 355 -6.37 -28.72 10.45
N SER A 356 -5.08 -29.05 10.31
CA SER A 356 -4.47 -30.18 11.01
C SER A 356 -4.47 -29.98 12.52
N GLN A 357 -5.10 -30.91 13.22
CA GLN A 357 -5.13 -30.95 14.68
C GLN A 357 -3.97 -31.80 15.24
N PRO A 358 -3.44 -31.50 16.43
CA PRO A 358 -2.39 -32.32 17.06
C PRO A 358 -2.74 -33.82 17.19
N GLU A 359 -4.03 -34.14 17.32
CA GLU A 359 -4.56 -35.51 17.34
C GLU A 359 -4.33 -36.25 16.01
N GLN A 360 -4.26 -35.53 14.89
CA GLN A 360 -3.92 -36.04 13.56
C GLN A 360 -2.39 -36.03 13.36
N ARG A 361 -1.68 -36.72 14.25
CA ARG A 361 -0.21 -36.64 14.43
C ARG A 361 0.60 -36.56 13.14
N HIS A 362 0.32 -37.41 12.14
CA HIS A 362 1.10 -37.43 10.90
C HIS A 362 0.91 -36.18 10.03
N LEU A 363 -0.34 -35.72 9.88
CA LEU A 363 -0.65 -34.52 9.11
C LEU A 363 -0.12 -33.28 9.84
N TYR A 364 -0.37 -33.22 11.16
CA TYR A 364 0.11 -32.11 11.98
C TYR A 364 1.63 -31.99 11.99
N ILE A 365 2.38 -33.09 12.12
CA ILE A 365 3.85 -33.04 12.06
C ILE A 365 4.32 -32.58 10.68
N ASN A 366 3.65 -32.99 9.60
CA ASN A 366 4.01 -32.53 8.26
C ASN A 366 3.80 -31.02 8.09
N ASP A 367 2.64 -30.53 8.49
CA ASP A 367 2.31 -29.10 8.43
C ASP A 367 3.24 -28.28 9.33
N LEU A 368 3.56 -28.82 10.51
CA LEU A 368 4.51 -28.22 11.44
C LEU A 368 5.91 -28.10 10.83
N LYS A 369 6.40 -29.13 10.13
CA LYS A 369 7.71 -29.07 9.45
C LYS A 369 7.75 -27.96 8.39
N HIS A 370 6.71 -27.83 7.57
CA HIS A 370 6.63 -26.75 6.58
C HIS A 370 6.48 -25.37 7.23
N ALA A 371 5.65 -25.25 8.27
CA ALA A 371 5.49 -24.02 9.05
C ALA A 371 6.81 -23.58 9.68
N SER A 372 7.52 -24.48 10.36
CA SER A 372 8.83 -24.22 10.97
C SER A 372 9.89 -23.87 9.93
N ALA A 373 9.85 -24.48 8.74
CA ALA A 373 10.74 -24.09 7.64
C ALA A 373 10.46 -22.67 7.15
N ALA A 374 9.20 -22.29 7.01
CA ALA A 374 8.83 -20.92 6.68
C ALA A 374 9.24 -19.93 7.78
N VAL A 375 9.08 -20.29 9.06
CA VAL A 375 9.55 -19.48 10.20
C VAL A 375 11.07 -19.29 10.13
N MET A 376 11.84 -20.37 9.98
CA MET A 376 13.31 -20.32 9.92
C MET A 376 13.79 -19.50 8.71
N GLY A 377 13.17 -19.69 7.55
CA GLY A 377 13.42 -18.85 6.38
C GLY A 377 13.14 -17.37 6.65
N GLY A 378 12.02 -17.05 7.31
CA GLY A 378 11.68 -15.67 7.69
C GLY A 378 12.65 -15.05 8.71
N VAL A 379 13.29 -15.86 9.57
CA VAL A 379 14.37 -15.39 10.47
C VAL A 379 15.58 -14.94 9.64
N LEU A 380 15.94 -15.71 8.60
CA LEU A 380 17.00 -15.32 7.68
C LEU A 380 16.62 -14.08 6.86
N ASP A 381 15.39 -14.03 6.31
CA ASP A 381 14.89 -12.87 5.54
C ASP A 381 15.09 -11.55 6.32
N ARG A 382 14.64 -11.51 7.58
CA ARG A 382 14.80 -10.30 8.43
C ARG A 382 16.26 -9.96 8.69
N LYS A 383 17.12 -10.98 8.86
CA LYS A 383 18.55 -10.75 9.11
C LYS A 383 19.26 -10.21 7.88
N LEU A 384 18.91 -10.70 6.69
CA LEU A 384 19.46 -10.22 5.41
C LEU A 384 18.92 -8.85 5.00
N ALA A 385 17.67 -8.54 5.35
CA ALA A 385 17.07 -7.25 5.07
C ALA A 385 17.63 -6.12 5.96
N LYS A 386 18.04 -6.41 7.20
CA LYS A 386 18.52 -5.41 8.15
C LYS A 386 19.92 -4.85 7.82
N ARG A 387 20.05 -3.53 7.62
CA ARG A 387 21.37 -2.88 7.48
C ARG A 387 22.05 -2.72 8.84
N GLU A 388 23.30 -3.17 8.93
CA GLU A 388 24.14 -2.94 10.13
C GLU A 388 25.13 -1.82 9.83
N ARG A 389 24.95 -0.66 10.46
CA ARG A 389 25.90 0.46 10.36
C ARG A 389 26.93 0.34 11.48
N ASN A 390 28.16 -0.02 11.11
CA ASN A 390 29.28 -0.05 12.04
C ASN A 390 29.91 1.34 12.19
N THR A 391 29.43 2.14 13.14
CA THR A 391 30.06 3.41 13.53
C THR A 391 31.16 3.21 14.58
N GLY A 392 32.17 2.41 14.24
CA GLY A 392 33.37 2.21 15.05
C GLY A 392 33.20 1.26 16.25
N SER A 393 32.44 1.66 17.29
CA SER A 393 32.31 0.89 18.53
C SER A 393 30.92 0.30 18.78
N GLU A 394 29.88 0.82 18.12
CA GLU A 394 28.51 0.36 18.28
C GLU A 394 27.86 0.16 16.92
N ALA A 395 27.18 -0.98 16.76
CA ALA A 395 26.31 -1.23 15.64
C ALA A 395 24.97 -0.56 15.95
N LEU A 396 24.66 0.52 15.22
CA LEU A 396 23.37 1.19 15.32
C LEU A 396 22.38 0.49 14.39
N ASP A 397 21.25 0.10 14.96
CA ASP A 397 20.09 -0.41 14.25
C ASP A 397 19.11 0.74 14.06
N LEU A 398 18.86 1.12 12.81
CA LEU A 398 17.85 2.12 12.47
C LEU A 398 16.61 1.37 12.01
N GLU A 399 15.49 1.61 12.70
CA GLU A 399 14.23 0.86 12.59
C GLU A 399 13.67 0.79 11.15
N ASP A 400 14.06 1.74 10.29
CA ASP A 400 13.59 1.86 8.91
C ASP A 400 14.70 1.63 7.85
N ASP A 401 15.93 1.28 8.24
CA ASP A 401 17.05 1.10 7.31
C ASP A 401 17.10 -0.34 6.77
N VAL A 402 16.13 -0.65 5.92
CA VAL A 402 15.96 -1.96 5.30
C VAL A 402 16.61 -1.98 3.90
N ARG A 403 17.36 -3.05 3.60
CA ARG A 403 17.87 -3.31 2.25
C ARG A 403 16.72 -3.68 1.32
N PRO A 404 16.73 -3.23 0.06
CA PRO A 404 15.77 -3.66 -0.96
C PRO A 404 16.10 -5.09 -1.39
N LEU A 405 15.78 -6.05 -0.52
CA LEU A 405 16.03 -7.46 -0.72
C LEU A 405 14.84 -8.07 -1.45
N GLU A 406 15.07 -8.52 -2.68
CA GLU A 406 14.11 -9.33 -3.41
C GLU A 406 14.22 -10.77 -2.89
N ILE A 407 13.07 -11.39 -2.62
CA ILE A 407 12.98 -12.73 -2.05
C ILE A 407 11.99 -13.52 -2.89
N HIS A 408 12.45 -14.66 -3.41
CA HIS A 408 11.63 -15.61 -4.14
C HIS A 408 11.79 -17.02 -3.57
N PHE A 409 10.82 -17.89 -3.84
CA PHE A 409 10.92 -19.30 -3.48
C PHE A 409 10.91 -20.19 -4.72
N ASN A 410 11.92 -21.04 -4.82
CA ASN A 410 12.02 -22.05 -5.87
C ASN A 410 11.50 -23.40 -5.35
N PRO A 411 10.35 -23.89 -5.85
CA PRO A 411 9.76 -25.15 -5.39
C PRO A 411 10.52 -26.40 -5.87
N GLU A 412 11.27 -26.33 -6.97
CA GLU A 412 12.04 -27.47 -7.50
C GLU A 412 13.14 -27.90 -6.52
N TYR A 413 13.78 -26.92 -5.88
CA TYR A 413 14.89 -27.13 -4.96
C TYR A 413 14.51 -27.00 -3.48
N TYR A 414 13.27 -26.56 -3.23
CA TYR A 414 12.81 -26.16 -1.90
C TYR A 414 13.81 -25.18 -1.26
N ALA A 415 14.06 -24.09 -1.98
CA ALA A 415 15.09 -23.11 -1.67
C ALA A 415 14.58 -21.69 -1.81
N LYS A 416 15.04 -20.80 -0.94
CA LYS A 416 14.84 -19.36 -1.09
C LYS A 416 15.93 -18.78 -1.97
N MET A 417 15.55 -17.83 -2.81
CA MET A 417 16.44 -17.07 -3.66
C MET A 417 16.40 -15.61 -3.21
N TYR A 418 17.58 -15.02 -3.03
CA TYR A 418 17.72 -13.64 -2.63
C TYR A 418 18.57 -12.88 -3.66
N SER A 419 18.08 -11.72 -4.08
CA SER A 419 18.80 -10.78 -4.94
C SER A 419 18.77 -9.39 -4.30
N CYS A 420 19.85 -8.62 -4.47
CA CYS A 420 19.93 -7.26 -3.96
C CYS A 420 20.88 -6.43 -4.83
N ALA A 421 20.55 -5.15 -5.03
CA ALA A 421 21.41 -4.18 -5.70
C ALA A 421 22.57 -3.68 -4.81
N GLU A 422 22.69 -4.20 -3.58
CA GLU A 422 23.72 -3.86 -2.62
C GLU A 422 24.47 -5.10 -2.15
N ASN A 423 25.63 -4.88 -1.51
CA ASN A 423 26.39 -5.95 -0.87
C ASN A 423 25.56 -6.61 0.25
N ILE A 424 25.47 -7.93 0.23
CA ILE A 424 24.72 -8.69 1.23
C ILE A 424 25.70 -9.42 2.17
N PRO A 425 25.79 -9.04 3.46
CA PRO A 425 26.55 -9.82 4.43
C PRO A 425 25.77 -11.10 4.79
N ILE A 426 26.34 -12.25 4.51
CA ILE A 426 25.74 -13.55 4.81
C ILE A 426 26.00 -13.91 6.28
N PRO A 427 24.96 -14.00 7.12
CA PRO A 427 25.11 -14.26 8.54
C PRO A 427 25.34 -15.75 8.80
N TRP A 428 25.93 -16.06 9.96
CA TRP A 428 25.96 -17.42 10.53
C TRP A 428 26.66 -18.49 9.70
N VAL A 429 27.55 -18.10 8.77
CA VAL A 429 28.39 -19.04 8.01
C VAL A 429 29.36 -19.74 8.96
N ILE A 430 29.38 -21.07 8.94
CA ILE A 430 30.34 -21.85 9.75
C ILE A 430 31.76 -21.67 9.22
N GLY A 431 32.71 -21.43 10.12
CA GLY A 431 34.15 -21.56 9.85
C GLY A 431 34.77 -20.38 9.11
N GLN A 432 33.99 -19.33 8.79
CA GLN A 432 34.47 -18.16 8.07
C GLN A 432 34.04 -16.87 8.77
N SER A 433 34.81 -15.80 8.57
CA SER A 433 34.30 -14.44 8.80
C SER A 433 33.13 -14.18 7.85
N THR A 434 32.20 -13.31 8.25
CA THR A 434 31.03 -12.90 7.44
C THR A 434 31.39 -12.76 5.97
N GLU A 435 30.83 -13.64 5.13
CA GLU A 435 30.98 -13.58 3.69
C GLU A 435 30.11 -12.44 3.16
N ILE A 436 30.61 -11.68 2.19
CA ILE A 436 29.87 -10.58 1.55
C ILE A 436 29.61 -10.98 0.11
N VAL A 437 28.35 -11.05 -0.26
CA VAL A 437 27.90 -11.31 -1.63
C VAL A 437 27.82 -9.98 -2.37
N GLU A 438 28.38 -9.96 -3.58
CA GLU A 438 28.43 -8.78 -4.43
C GLU A 438 27.04 -8.42 -4.99
N PRO A 439 26.78 -7.13 -5.29
CA PRO A 439 25.49 -6.69 -5.83
C PRO A 439 25.10 -7.44 -7.11
N GLY A 440 23.82 -7.76 -7.23
CA GLY A 440 23.25 -8.47 -8.38
C GLY A 440 23.59 -9.96 -8.45
N SER A 441 24.34 -10.52 -7.49
CA SER A 441 24.56 -11.96 -7.41
C SER A 441 23.43 -12.64 -6.65
N ASP A 442 22.99 -13.79 -7.14
CA ASP A 442 21.94 -14.58 -6.49
C ASP A 442 22.48 -15.38 -5.31
N VAL A 443 21.73 -15.37 -4.21
CA VAL A 443 21.96 -16.20 -3.04
C VAL A 443 20.84 -17.24 -2.96
N ILE A 444 21.19 -18.51 -3.09
CA ILE A 444 20.25 -19.63 -3.03
C ILE A 444 20.43 -20.36 -1.71
N VAL A 445 19.38 -20.44 -0.90
CA VAL A 445 19.42 -21.03 0.44
C VAL A 445 18.41 -22.15 0.56
N LEU A 446 18.93 -23.38 0.75
CA LEU A 446 18.12 -24.55 1.05
C LEU A 446 17.74 -24.52 2.53
N VAL A 447 16.45 -24.33 2.83
CA VAL A 447 15.95 -24.25 4.21
C VAL A 447 15.66 -25.66 4.72
N ARG A 448 16.38 -26.12 5.76
CA ARG A 448 16.33 -27.50 6.27
C ARG A 448 16.14 -27.53 7.79
N VAL A 449 14.89 -27.63 8.23
CA VAL A 449 14.54 -27.76 9.65
C VAL A 449 14.64 -29.22 10.05
N HIS A 450 15.84 -29.63 10.42
CA HIS A 450 16.15 -30.98 10.84
C HIS A 450 16.67 -30.97 12.27
N ASP A 451 16.19 -31.90 13.09
CA ASP A 451 16.77 -32.15 14.41
C ASP A 451 18.12 -32.87 14.26
N VAL A 452 18.75 -33.20 15.39
CA VAL A 452 20.07 -33.87 15.42
C VAL A 452 20.06 -35.21 14.67
N GLU A 453 18.97 -35.98 14.74
CA GLU A 453 18.85 -37.29 14.08
C GLU A 453 18.68 -37.12 12.57
N ASP A 454 17.76 -36.25 12.15
CA ASP A 454 17.50 -35.94 10.75
C ASP A 454 18.75 -35.31 10.09
N LEU A 455 19.47 -34.40 10.76
CA LEU A 455 20.71 -33.81 10.24
C LEU A 455 21.78 -34.86 9.99
N THR A 456 21.90 -35.84 10.88
CA THR A 456 22.85 -36.95 10.74
C THR A 456 22.51 -37.83 9.53
N GLN A 457 21.21 -37.99 9.25
CA GLN A 457 20.73 -38.87 8.19
C GLN A 457 20.71 -38.22 6.80
N TYR A 458 20.27 -36.96 6.71
CA TYR A 458 19.89 -36.35 5.42
C TYR A 458 20.81 -35.23 4.94
N LEU A 459 21.57 -34.56 5.81
CA LEU A 459 22.30 -33.34 5.41
C LEU A 459 23.37 -33.61 4.32
N GLU A 460 23.98 -34.80 4.30
CA GLU A 460 24.92 -35.17 3.23
C GLU A 460 24.24 -35.21 1.85
N GLN A 461 22.97 -35.63 1.79
CA GLN A 461 22.18 -35.61 0.57
C GLN A 461 21.79 -34.18 0.18
N ASP A 462 21.42 -33.33 1.14
CA ASP A 462 21.14 -31.91 0.89
C ASP A 462 22.36 -31.18 0.34
N ILE A 463 23.58 -31.48 0.83
CA ILE A 463 24.84 -30.95 0.27
C ILE A 463 25.00 -31.36 -1.19
N LEU A 464 24.62 -32.58 -1.55
CA LEU A 464 24.68 -33.02 -2.96
C LEU A 464 23.64 -32.31 -3.83
N VAL A 465 22.45 -32.00 -3.30
CA VAL A 465 21.42 -31.22 -4.00
C VAL A 465 21.92 -29.79 -4.21
N ALA A 466 22.43 -29.13 -3.16
CA ALA A 466 23.04 -27.82 -3.23
C ALA A 466 24.20 -27.77 -4.24
N ALA A 467 25.05 -28.81 -4.26
CA ALA A 467 26.15 -28.93 -5.21
C ALA A 467 25.70 -29.12 -6.67
N LYS A 468 24.49 -29.65 -6.91
CA LYS A 468 23.90 -29.70 -8.25
C LYS A 468 23.44 -28.31 -8.68
N ILE A 469 22.76 -27.59 -7.79
CA ILE A 469 22.28 -26.21 -8.04
C ILE A 469 23.47 -25.29 -8.36
N ALA A 470 24.55 -25.37 -7.58
CA ALA A 470 25.77 -24.60 -7.78
C ALA A 470 26.53 -24.88 -9.10
N LYS A 471 26.10 -25.90 -9.87
CA LYS A 471 26.66 -26.26 -11.18
C LYS A 471 25.74 -25.91 -12.35
N ILE A 472 24.50 -25.48 -12.09
CA ILE A 472 23.60 -25.04 -13.16
C ILE A 472 24.25 -23.80 -13.78
N PRO A 473 24.58 -23.84 -15.07
CA PRO A 473 25.12 -22.66 -15.75
C PRO A 473 24.01 -21.62 -15.84
N ASP A 474 24.24 -20.46 -15.24
CA ASP A 474 23.38 -19.31 -15.46
C ASP A 474 23.81 -18.65 -16.78
N GLU A 475 22.88 -18.51 -17.72
CA GLU A 475 23.14 -17.88 -19.03
C GLU A 475 23.30 -16.35 -18.90
N THR A 476 22.91 -15.79 -17.75
CA THR A 476 22.74 -14.34 -17.56
C THR A 476 23.47 -13.75 -16.35
N SER A 477 23.92 -14.56 -15.38
CA SER A 477 24.45 -14.07 -14.09
C SER A 477 25.86 -14.55 -13.72
N SER A 478 26.45 -13.85 -12.74
CA SER A 478 27.56 -14.36 -11.95
C SER A 478 27.17 -15.70 -11.29
N LYS A 479 28.15 -16.55 -10.99
CA LYS A 479 27.88 -17.85 -10.39
C LYS A 479 27.13 -17.69 -9.06
N PRO A 480 25.98 -18.37 -8.83
CA PRO A 480 25.19 -18.17 -7.61
C PRO A 480 25.93 -18.66 -6.36
N TYR A 481 25.69 -17.98 -5.24
CA TYR A 481 26.15 -18.38 -3.92
C TYR A 481 25.12 -19.33 -3.32
N VAL A 482 25.53 -20.56 -3.01
CA VAL A 482 24.60 -21.61 -2.54
C VAL A 482 24.90 -21.98 -1.09
N TYR A 483 23.86 -21.94 -0.28
CA TYR A 483 23.91 -22.21 1.15
C TYR A 483 22.85 -23.23 1.57
N ILE A 484 23.09 -23.87 2.71
CA ILE A 484 22.09 -24.67 3.43
C ILE A 484 21.88 -24.04 4.80
N LEU A 485 20.64 -23.63 5.09
CA LEU A 485 20.24 -23.11 6.38
C LEU A 485 19.73 -24.25 7.26
N VAL A 486 20.40 -24.47 8.39
CA VAL A 486 20.07 -25.47 9.40
C VAL A 486 19.81 -24.81 10.75
N PRO A 487 19.03 -25.43 11.65
CA PRO A 487 18.82 -24.92 13.00
C PRO A 487 20.07 -25.07 13.88
N ARG A 488 20.04 -24.43 15.04
CA ARG A 488 21.13 -24.43 16.01
C ARG A 488 21.49 -25.83 16.52
N ASP A 489 20.56 -26.78 16.45
CA ASP A 489 20.75 -28.20 16.76
C ASP A 489 21.95 -28.82 16.03
N PHE A 490 22.37 -28.24 14.89
CA PHE A 490 23.62 -28.60 14.21
C PHE A 490 24.86 -28.50 15.11
N GLU A 491 24.87 -27.57 16.09
CA GLU A 491 25.95 -27.42 17.05
C GLU A 491 26.06 -28.61 18.02
N GLU A 492 24.98 -29.36 18.22
CA GLU A 492 24.89 -30.51 19.13
C GLU A 492 25.39 -31.81 18.48
N LEU A 493 25.60 -31.81 17.16
CA LEU A 493 26.16 -32.95 16.44
C LEU A 493 27.55 -33.32 17.00
N PRO A 494 27.89 -34.62 17.07
CA PRO A 494 29.23 -35.05 17.43
C PRO A 494 30.28 -34.36 16.55
N GLN A 495 31.32 -33.76 17.16
CA GLN A 495 32.32 -32.94 16.47
C GLN A 495 32.88 -33.60 15.20
N LYS A 496 33.14 -34.92 15.25
CA LYS A 496 33.66 -35.69 14.11
C LYS A 496 32.67 -35.69 12.93
N HIS A 497 31.38 -35.83 13.21
CA HIS A 497 30.34 -35.83 12.19
C HIS A 497 30.12 -34.42 11.64
N ARG A 498 30.06 -33.42 12.53
CA ARG A 498 30.00 -32.00 12.14
C ARG A 498 31.14 -31.60 11.20
N ASN A 499 32.39 -31.95 11.54
CA ASN A 499 33.54 -31.68 10.70
C ASN A 499 33.45 -32.39 9.33
N LYS A 500 32.93 -33.62 9.29
CA LYS A 500 32.72 -34.34 8.03
C LYS A 500 31.75 -33.56 7.12
N LEU A 501 30.62 -33.10 7.66
CA LEU A 501 29.61 -32.35 6.89
C LEU A 501 30.14 -31.00 6.41
N VAL A 502 30.84 -30.25 7.27
CA VAL A 502 31.48 -28.98 6.90
C VAL A 502 32.51 -29.19 5.79
N SER A 503 33.42 -30.16 5.92
CA SER A 503 34.40 -30.46 4.87
C SER A 503 33.76 -30.94 3.56
N ALA A 504 32.63 -31.64 3.63
CA ALA A 504 31.87 -32.04 2.45
C ALA A 504 31.23 -30.84 1.75
N ALA A 505 30.67 -29.89 2.51
CA ALA A 505 30.09 -28.65 1.99
C ALA A 505 31.18 -27.74 1.37
N GLU A 506 32.30 -27.51 2.08
CA GLU A 506 33.45 -26.74 1.60
C GLU A 506 34.01 -27.30 0.29
N LYS A 507 34.16 -28.62 0.18
CA LYS A 507 34.61 -29.29 -1.05
C LYS A 507 33.71 -28.99 -2.26
N ASN A 508 32.42 -28.79 -2.02
CA ASN A 508 31.44 -28.45 -3.05
C ASN A 508 31.19 -26.94 -3.19
N LYS A 509 31.92 -26.09 -2.43
CA LYS A 509 31.72 -24.64 -2.35
C LYS A 509 30.29 -24.27 -1.92
N ILE A 510 29.76 -25.02 -0.95
CA ILE A 510 28.45 -24.77 -0.34
C ILE A 510 28.70 -24.26 1.08
N GLY A 511 28.09 -23.13 1.45
CA GLY A 511 28.12 -22.65 2.82
C GLY A 511 27.05 -23.32 3.68
N ILE A 512 27.34 -23.55 4.96
CA ILE A 512 26.33 -23.97 5.95
C ILE A 512 26.06 -22.78 6.86
N LEU A 513 24.78 -22.38 6.95
CA LEU A 513 24.30 -21.32 7.82
C LEU A 513 23.63 -21.96 9.04
N VAL A 514 24.08 -21.62 10.24
CA VAL A 514 23.48 -22.12 11.49
C VAL A 514 22.56 -21.05 12.06
N CYS A 515 21.26 -21.20 11.84
CA CYS A 515 20.25 -20.34 12.44
C CYS A 515 20.40 -20.36 13.97
N PRO A 516 20.27 -19.21 14.66
CA PRO A 516 20.35 -19.18 16.12
C PRO A 516 19.19 -19.91 16.83
N GLU A 517 18.12 -20.22 16.11
CA GLU A 517 16.93 -20.92 16.62
C GLU A 517 17.10 -22.44 16.59
N THR A 518 16.61 -23.12 17.62
CA THR A 518 16.52 -24.59 17.64
C THR A 518 15.25 -25.08 16.94
N VAL A 519 15.20 -26.36 16.57
CA VAL A 519 13.99 -26.99 16.02
C VAL A 519 12.82 -26.82 16.97
N VAL A 520 13.01 -27.03 18.27
CA VAL A 520 11.95 -26.89 19.28
C VAL A 520 11.38 -25.46 19.32
N SER A 521 12.24 -24.43 19.21
CA SER A 521 11.80 -23.03 19.14
C SER A 521 10.97 -22.77 17.88
N LEU A 522 11.47 -23.24 16.73
CA LEU A 522 10.81 -23.10 15.43
C LEU A 522 9.48 -23.86 15.34
N GLU A 523 9.39 -25.05 15.95
CA GLU A 523 8.15 -25.82 16.07
C GLU A 523 7.17 -25.15 17.02
N THR A 524 7.64 -24.54 18.11
CA THR A 524 6.77 -23.78 19.00
C THR A 524 6.13 -22.58 18.29
N ASP A 525 6.90 -21.81 17.50
CA ASP A 525 6.33 -20.72 16.69
C ASP A 525 5.44 -21.25 15.55
N GLY A 526 5.86 -22.32 14.87
CA GLY A 526 5.05 -22.97 13.83
C GLY A 526 3.69 -23.42 14.36
N ALA A 527 3.66 -24.12 15.49
CA ALA A 527 2.44 -24.56 16.17
C ALA A 527 1.55 -23.38 16.60
N ARG A 528 2.16 -22.30 17.12
CA ARG A 528 1.44 -21.07 17.45
C ARG A 528 0.76 -20.49 16.22
N ARG A 529 1.45 -20.42 15.08
CA ARG A 529 0.88 -19.89 13.83
C ARG A 529 -0.22 -20.76 13.25
N LEU A 530 -0.07 -22.09 13.29
CA LEU A 530 -1.14 -23.02 12.89
C LEU A 530 -2.39 -22.81 13.77
N SER A 531 -2.22 -22.71 15.09
CA SER A 531 -3.30 -22.43 16.03
C SER A 531 -3.97 -21.07 15.79
N SER A 532 -3.18 -20.01 15.58
CA SER A 532 -3.70 -18.68 15.25
C SER A 532 -4.44 -18.66 13.92
N SER A 533 -3.92 -19.35 12.90
CA SER A 533 -4.59 -19.49 11.59
C SER A 533 -5.98 -20.08 11.77
N ARG A 534 -6.11 -21.14 12.56
CA ARG A 534 -7.40 -21.78 12.84
C ARG A 534 -8.40 -20.83 13.49
N ILE A 535 -7.99 -20.13 14.55
CA ILE A 535 -8.86 -19.24 15.32
C ILE A 535 -9.27 -18.00 14.51
N MET A 536 -8.45 -17.56 13.56
CA MET A 536 -8.69 -16.34 12.78
C MET A 536 -10.02 -16.28 12.03
N ARG A 537 -10.68 -17.42 11.80
CA ARG A 537 -11.98 -17.51 11.11
C ARG A 537 -13.15 -17.87 12.05
N GLU A 538 -12.86 -18.33 13.26
CA GLU A 538 -13.85 -18.62 14.31
C GLU A 538 -14.21 -17.34 15.08
#